data_AF-A0A387GQW9-F1
#
_entry.id   AF-A0A387GQW9-F1
#
_cell.length_a   1.000
_cell.length_b   1.000
_cell.length_c   1.000
_cell.angle_alpha   90.00
_cell.angle_beta   90.00
_cell.angle_gamma   90.00
#
_symmetry.space_group_name_H-M   'P 1'
#
loop_
_entity.id
_entity.type
_entity.pdbx_description
1 polymer ?
#
loop_
_entity_poly.entity_id
_entity_poly.type
_entity_poly.pdbx_seq_one_letter_code
_entity_poly.pdbx_strand_id
1 'polypeptide(L)'
;MASASKQSPLPTSQRDFLAVIADYKERFRSASNELQQSALRDGRRAAILKALASRLTVQNWTGTLRNLETSTEGKAIVTVRLVSDVDVLTWNNSLSDVIHRTMIDKGTPLYAALMNMSVGDPVTVSGSFIPSDQDGALETSLTIDGSMTAPEFLFQFSNISKQ
;
A
#
# COMPACT_ATOMS: atom_id res chain seq x y z
N MET A 1 34.25 15.58 3.44
CA MET A 1 33.63 14.69 4.44
C MET A 1 32.31 14.21 3.85
N ALA A 2 32.22 12.92 3.52
CA ALA A 2 31.02 12.35 2.91
C ALA A 2 29.92 12.22 3.97
N SER A 3 28.76 12.81 3.71
CA SER A 3 27.58 12.67 4.56
C SER A 3 27.01 11.27 4.32
N ALA A 4 27.20 10.36 5.29
CA ALA A 4 26.50 9.09 5.30
C ALA A 4 25.03 9.39 5.59
N SER A 5 24.15 9.24 4.60
CA SER A 5 22.72 9.25 4.80
C SER A 5 22.38 8.13 5.79
N LYS A 6 21.97 8.51 7.01
CA LYS A 6 21.38 7.57 7.97
C LYS A 6 20.10 7.02 7.32
N GLN A 7 20.17 5.83 6.75
CA GLN A 7 18.97 5.07 6.44
C GLN A 7 18.24 4.84 7.77
N SER A 8 17.13 5.54 7.96
CA SER A 8 16.25 5.31 9.10
C SER A 8 15.80 3.85 9.07
N PRO A 9 15.81 3.14 10.21
CA PRO A 9 15.37 1.76 10.24
C PRO A 9 13.91 1.65 9.77
N LEU A 10 13.61 0.63 8.97
CA LEU A 10 12.27 0.32 8.49
C LEU A 10 11.28 0.33 9.68
N PRO A 11 10.19 1.13 9.63
CA PRO A 11 9.26 1.20 10.74
C PRO A 11 8.75 -0.17 11.15
N THR A 12 8.66 -0.43 12.47
CA THR A 12 8.24 -1.72 13.00
C THR A 12 6.92 -2.20 12.41
N SER A 13 5.92 -1.32 12.32
CA SER A 13 4.62 -1.68 11.73
C SER A 13 4.70 -2.06 10.26
N GLN A 14 5.58 -1.41 9.49
CA GLN A 14 5.82 -1.75 8.10
C GLN A 14 6.47 -3.13 7.98
N ARG A 15 7.53 -3.37 8.78
CA ARG A 15 8.25 -4.64 8.83
C ARG A 15 7.30 -5.79 9.18
N ASP A 16 6.47 -5.61 10.20
CA ASP A 16 5.55 -6.65 10.68
C ASP A 16 4.43 -6.91 9.66
N PHE A 17 3.89 -5.88 9.01
CA PHE A 17 2.91 -6.03 7.93
C PHE A 17 3.49 -6.77 6.71
N LEU A 18 4.68 -6.37 6.24
CA LEU A 18 5.34 -7.02 5.11
C LEU A 18 5.73 -8.47 5.43
N ALA A 19 6.12 -8.76 6.66
CA ALA A 19 6.41 -10.12 7.11
C ALA A 19 5.16 -11.02 7.04
N VAL A 20 3.99 -10.51 7.42
CA VAL A 20 2.71 -11.22 7.26
C VAL A 20 2.43 -11.51 5.79
N ILE A 21 2.55 -10.52 4.91
CA ILE A 21 2.29 -10.72 3.48
C ILE A 21 3.24 -11.79 2.90
N ALA A 22 4.53 -11.70 3.22
CA ALA A 22 5.52 -12.66 2.75
C ALA A 22 5.25 -14.09 3.24
N ASP A 23 4.92 -14.29 4.52
CA ASP A 23 4.58 -15.61 5.08
C ASP A 23 3.37 -16.22 4.36
N TYR A 24 2.29 -15.46 4.24
CA TYR A 24 1.06 -15.96 3.64
C TYR A 24 1.19 -16.20 2.14
N LYS A 25 2.02 -15.43 1.45
CA LYS A 25 2.35 -15.67 0.04
C LYS A 25 3.03 -17.03 -0.16
N GLU A 26 4.03 -17.36 0.64
CA GLU A 26 4.75 -18.64 0.52
C GLU A 26 3.86 -19.83 0.88
N ARG A 27 3.01 -19.68 1.91
CA ARG A 27 1.99 -20.67 2.26
C ARG A 27 0.97 -20.86 1.16
N PHE A 28 0.50 -19.77 0.54
CA PHE A 28 -0.47 -19.79 -0.54
C PHE A 28 0.07 -20.52 -1.78
N ARG A 29 1.33 -20.27 -2.14
CA ARG A 29 2.03 -20.96 -3.24
C ARG A 29 2.23 -22.45 -2.99
N SER A 30 2.37 -22.83 -1.72
CA SER A 30 2.59 -24.22 -1.30
C SER A 30 1.28 -24.99 -1.06
N ALA A 31 0.13 -24.32 -1.14
CA ALA A 31 -1.17 -24.94 -0.93
C ALA A 31 -1.47 -25.97 -2.02
N SER A 32 -2.07 -27.10 -1.64
CA SER A 32 -2.31 -28.22 -2.55
C SER A 32 -3.59 -28.06 -3.39
N ASN A 33 -4.48 -27.13 -3.01
CA ASN A 33 -5.74 -26.89 -3.70
C ASN A 33 -6.33 -25.51 -3.32
N GLU A 34 -7.38 -25.12 -4.05
CA GLU A 34 -8.07 -23.83 -3.89
C GLU A 34 -8.75 -23.66 -2.52
N LEU A 35 -9.23 -24.74 -1.90
CA LEU A 35 -9.87 -24.67 -0.58
C LEU A 35 -8.86 -24.25 0.50
N GLN A 36 -7.63 -24.78 0.44
CA GLN A 36 -6.55 -24.35 1.32
C GLN A 36 -6.12 -22.90 1.03
N GLN A 37 -6.06 -22.51 -0.24
CA GLN A 37 -5.76 -21.14 -0.65
C GLN A 37 -6.78 -20.14 -0.11
N SER A 38 -8.07 -20.46 -0.19
CA SER A 38 -9.15 -19.65 0.36
C SER A 38 -9.01 -19.51 1.88
N ALA A 39 -8.80 -20.60 2.63
CA ALA A 39 -8.59 -20.54 4.07
C ALA A 39 -7.35 -19.75 4.49
N LEU A 40 -6.29 -19.77 3.67
CA LEU A 40 -5.09 -18.96 3.91
C LEU A 40 -5.37 -17.46 3.75
N ARG A 41 -6.25 -17.05 2.83
CA ARG A 41 -6.66 -15.65 2.71
C ARG A 41 -7.37 -15.16 3.97
N ASP A 42 -8.28 -15.97 4.51
CA ASP A 42 -8.97 -15.66 5.79
C ASP A 42 -7.99 -15.55 6.96
N GLY A 43 -7.01 -16.45 7.01
CA GLY A 43 -5.93 -16.38 7.99
C GLY A 43 -5.10 -15.11 7.86
N ARG A 44 -4.78 -14.71 6.62
CA ARG A 44 -3.98 -13.51 6.34
C ARG A 44 -4.70 -12.26 6.81
N ARG A 45 -6.01 -12.16 6.58
CA ARG A 45 -6.84 -11.07 7.10
C ARG A 45 -6.64 -10.86 8.61
N ALA A 46 -6.76 -11.93 9.41
CA ALA A 46 -6.58 -11.84 10.85
C ALA A 46 -5.16 -11.38 11.23
N ALA A 47 -4.15 -11.88 10.52
CA ALA A 47 -2.76 -11.50 10.74
C ALA A 47 -2.46 -10.04 10.35
N ILE A 48 -3.01 -9.54 9.24
CA ILE A 48 -2.89 -8.14 8.81
C ILE A 48 -3.50 -7.21 9.85
N LEU A 49 -4.72 -7.49 10.31
CA LEU A 49 -5.39 -6.68 11.33
C LEU A 49 -4.56 -6.59 12.62
N LYS A 50 -3.96 -7.71 13.03
CA LYS A 50 -3.04 -7.74 14.18
C LYS A 50 -1.78 -6.92 13.94
N ALA A 51 -1.14 -7.05 12.76
CA ALA A 51 0.08 -6.31 12.41
C ALA A 51 -0.15 -4.79 12.34
N LEU A 52 -1.35 -4.36 11.92
CA LEU A 52 -1.76 -2.96 11.88
C LEU A 52 -2.39 -2.46 13.18
N ALA A 53 -2.27 -3.24 14.28
CA ALA A 53 -2.83 -2.97 15.60
C ALA A 53 -4.32 -2.57 15.55
N SER A 54 -5.08 -3.09 14.58
CA SER A 54 -6.47 -2.75 14.28
C SER A 54 -6.75 -1.26 14.05
N ARG A 55 -5.72 -0.40 13.92
CA ARG A 55 -5.87 1.04 13.68
C ARG A 55 -5.86 1.39 12.20
N LEU A 56 -5.33 0.50 11.36
CA LEU A 56 -5.18 0.66 9.90
C LEU A 56 -4.46 1.95 9.48
N THR A 57 -3.90 2.70 10.42
CA THR A 57 -3.21 3.97 10.20
C THR A 57 -1.74 3.75 10.46
N VAL A 58 -0.92 4.22 9.52
CA VAL A 58 0.52 3.98 9.51
C VAL A 58 1.26 5.30 9.33
N GLN A 59 2.48 5.34 9.86
CA GLN A 59 3.30 6.54 9.88
C GLN A 59 4.70 6.22 9.41
N ASN A 60 5.23 7.10 8.56
CA ASN A 60 6.61 7.10 8.09
C ASN A 60 7.04 5.78 7.41
N TRP A 61 6.09 5.09 6.76
CA TRP A 61 6.41 3.92 5.95
C TRP A 61 7.25 4.34 4.75
N THR A 62 8.23 3.53 4.41
CA THR A 62 9.18 3.81 3.33
C THR A 62 8.85 3.00 2.10
N GLY A 63 9.09 3.52 0.91
CA GLY A 63 8.82 2.82 -0.34
C GLY A 63 9.43 3.53 -1.54
N THR A 64 9.06 3.08 -2.72
CA THR A 64 9.45 3.69 -4.01
C THR A 64 8.21 4.15 -4.75
N LEU A 65 8.20 5.39 -5.22
CA LEU A 65 7.11 5.90 -6.04
C LEU A 65 7.08 5.13 -7.37
N ARG A 66 6.01 4.37 -7.61
CA ARG A 66 5.90 3.45 -8.75
C ARG A 66 5.01 4.00 -9.87
N ASN A 67 3.94 4.70 -9.51
CA ASN A 67 3.07 5.40 -10.44
C ASN A 67 2.79 6.83 -9.93
N LEU A 68 2.79 7.80 -10.84
CA LEU A 68 2.40 9.18 -10.58
C LEU A 68 1.76 9.74 -11.85
N GLU A 69 0.43 9.78 -11.85
CA GLU A 69 -0.38 10.18 -13.00
C GLU A 69 -1.46 11.18 -12.56
N THR A 70 -2.19 11.71 -13.54
CA THR A 70 -3.32 12.62 -13.29
C THR A 70 -4.59 12.05 -13.90
N SER A 71 -5.68 12.06 -13.14
CA SER A 71 -7.02 11.70 -13.64
C SER A 71 -7.55 12.75 -14.62
N THR A 72 -8.65 12.44 -15.30
CA THR A 72 -9.36 13.39 -16.17
C THR A 72 -9.78 14.69 -15.48
N GLU A 73 -9.97 14.66 -14.16
CA GLU A 73 -10.38 15.80 -13.33
C GLU A 73 -9.18 16.56 -12.74
N GLY A 74 -7.95 16.15 -13.04
CA GLY A 74 -6.76 16.82 -12.52
C GLY A 74 -6.27 16.32 -11.16
N LYS A 75 -6.85 15.24 -10.61
CA LYS A 75 -6.42 14.64 -9.33
C LYS A 75 -5.21 13.74 -9.55
N ALA A 76 -4.31 13.65 -8.55
CA ALA A 76 -3.17 12.76 -8.66
C ALA A 76 -3.56 11.30 -8.32
N ILE A 77 -3.11 10.39 -9.17
CA ILE A 77 -3.16 8.94 -9.00
C ILE A 77 -1.76 8.49 -8.61
N VAL A 78 -1.63 7.80 -7.47
CA VAL A 78 -0.33 7.45 -6.89
C VAL A 78 -0.29 5.97 -6.53
N THR A 79 0.81 5.31 -6.89
CA THR A 79 1.16 3.98 -6.40
C THR A 79 2.54 4.04 -5.77
N VAL A 80 2.67 3.57 -4.52
CA VAL A 80 3.94 3.43 -3.82
C VAL A 80 4.20 1.95 -3.55
N ARG A 81 5.35 1.49 -4.01
CA ARG A 81 5.85 0.14 -3.76
C ARG A 81 6.57 0.06 -2.44
N LEU A 82 6.06 -0.75 -1.52
CA LEU A 82 6.66 -0.94 -0.20
C LEU A 82 7.86 -1.90 -0.26
N VAL A 83 7.73 -2.97 -1.05
CA VAL A 83 8.79 -3.94 -1.37
C VAL A 83 8.37 -4.67 -2.64
N SER A 84 9.32 -5.16 -3.45
CA SER A 84 9.17 -6.07 -4.62
C SER A 84 7.84 -6.06 -5.39
N ASP A 85 6.76 -6.53 -4.77
CA ASP A 85 5.42 -6.78 -5.32
C ASP A 85 4.26 -6.39 -4.37
N VAL A 86 4.51 -5.59 -3.34
CA VAL A 86 3.49 -5.09 -2.42
C VAL A 86 3.32 -3.60 -2.60
N ASP A 87 2.11 -3.19 -2.99
CA ASP A 87 1.77 -1.80 -3.29
C ASP A 87 0.71 -1.24 -2.35
N VAL A 88 0.84 0.06 -2.09
CA VAL A 88 -0.26 0.91 -1.59
C VAL A 88 -0.57 1.95 -2.65
N LEU A 89 -1.85 2.14 -2.96
CA LEU A 89 -2.27 2.98 -4.09
C LEU A 89 -3.56 3.76 -3.81
N THR A 90 -3.76 4.82 -4.58
CA THR A 90 -5.07 5.47 -4.75
C THR A 90 -5.85 4.75 -5.83
N TRP A 91 -7.16 4.96 -5.88
CA TRP A 91 -7.92 4.63 -7.10
C TRP A 91 -7.36 5.36 -8.32
N ASN A 92 -7.62 4.78 -9.49
CA ASN A 92 -7.18 5.31 -10.79
C ASN A 92 -8.32 5.94 -11.61
N ASN A 93 -9.55 5.95 -11.09
CA ASN A 93 -10.70 6.53 -11.77
C ASN A 93 -11.71 7.12 -10.78
N SER A 94 -12.36 8.20 -11.21
CA SER A 94 -13.28 8.97 -10.37
C SER A 94 -14.54 8.22 -9.95
N LEU A 95 -15.01 7.26 -10.75
CA LEU A 95 -16.23 6.50 -10.44
C LEU A 95 -16.01 5.55 -9.26
N SER A 96 -14.89 4.81 -9.25
CA SER A 96 -14.52 3.94 -8.13
C SER A 96 -14.15 4.73 -6.87
N ASP A 97 -13.64 5.95 -7.02
CA ASP A 97 -13.16 6.78 -5.90
C ASP A 97 -14.25 7.57 -5.17
N VAL A 98 -15.51 7.56 -5.65
CA VAL A 98 -16.62 8.34 -5.03
C VAL A 98 -16.78 8.04 -3.53
N ILE A 99 -16.61 6.76 -3.16
CA ILE A 99 -16.80 6.28 -1.79
C ILE A 99 -15.56 6.55 -0.93
N HIS A 100 -14.37 6.19 -1.43
CA HIS A 100 -13.15 6.15 -0.60
C HIS A 100 -12.31 7.43 -0.67
N ARG A 101 -12.45 8.24 -1.73
CA ARG A 101 -11.79 9.55 -1.89
C ARG A 101 -10.29 9.50 -1.59
N THR A 102 -9.62 8.60 -2.28
CA THR A 102 -8.18 8.33 -2.16
C THR A 102 -7.35 9.13 -3.13
N MET A 103 -7.90 9.52 -4.29
CA MET A 103 -7.17 10.36 -5.24
C MET A 103 -6.90 11.73 -4.63
N ILE A 104 -5.72 12.27 -4.94
CA ILE A 104 -5.21 13.45 -4.25
C ILE A 104 -5.65 14.71 -5.00
N ASP A 105 -6.40 15.56 -4.32
CA ASP A 105 -6.95 16.78 -4.91
C ASP A 105 -5.87 17.80 -5.23
N LYS A 106 -6.00 18.44 -6.41
CA LYS A 106 -5.15 19.54 -6.83
C LYS A 106 -5.24 20.70 -5.84
N GLY A 107 -4.11 21.36 -5.58
CA GLY A 107 -4.02 22.49 -4.65
C GLY A 107 -3.88 22.09 -3.17
N THR A 108 -3.87 20.80 -2.84
CA THR A 108 -3.54 20.32 -1.50
C THR A 108 -2.02 20.32 -1.26
N PRO A 109 -1.56 20.42 0.00
CA PRO A 109 -0.14 20.25 0.33
C PRO A 109 0.43 18.91 -0.15
N LEU A 110 -0.38 17.85 -0.10
CA LEU A 110 0.00 16.51 -0.55
C LEU A 110 0.26 16.49 -2.07
N TYR A 111 -0.64 17.11 -2.85
CA TYR A 111 -0.43 17.28 -4.29
C TYR A 111 0.84 18.10 -4.57
N ALA A 112 1.07 19.18 -3.81
CA ALA A 112 2.24 20.02 -3.99
C ALA A 112 3.57 19.29 -3.73
N ALA A 113 3.60 18.37 -2.77
CA ALA A 113 4.76 17.53 -2.52
C ALA A 113 5.10 16.66 -3.73
N LEU A 114 4.08 16.08 -4.38
CA LEU A 114 4.24 15.20 -5.54
C LEU A 114 4.79 15.90 -6.79
N MET A 115 4.55 17.21 -6.95
CA MET A 115 4.99 17.98 -8.12
C MET A 115 6.51 17.96 -8.33
N ASN A 116 7.28 17.71 -7.27
CA ASN A 116 8.75 17.67 -7.31
C ASN A 116 9.31 16.24 -7.25
N MET A 117 8.47 15.23 -7.45
CA MET A 117 8.85 13.81 -7.42
C MET A 117 8.77 13.18 -8.81
N SER A 118 9.43 12.05 -8.98
CA SER A 118 9.37 11.25 -10.20
C SER A 118 9.28 9.77 -9.86
N VAL A 119 8.69 8.99 -10.76
CA VAL A 119 8.68 7.52 -10.63
C VAL A 119 10.10 7.00 -10.46
N GLY A 120 10.30 6.14 -9.47
CA GLY A 120 11.61 5.64 -9.03
C GLY A 120 12.16 6.35 -7.80
N ASP A 121 11.60 7.48 -7.39
CA ASP A 121 12.05 8.17 -6.18
C ASP A 121 11.76 7.35 -4.91
N PRO A 122 12.73 7.26 -3.98
CA PRO A 122 12.47 6.76 -2.64
C PRO A 122 11.61 7.77 -1.88
N VAL A 123 10.56 7.28 -1.23
CA VAL A 123 9.58 8.10 -0.53
C VAL A 123 9.29 7.59 0.87
N THR A 124 8.88 8.50 1.73
CA THR A 124 8.28 8.24 3.04
C THR A 124 6.82 8.65 3.00
N VAL A 125 5.91 7.75 3.39
CA VAL A 125 4.47 7.91 3.34
C VAL A 125 3.81 7.65 4.69
N SER A 126 2.71 8.36 4.93
CA SER A 126 1.78 8.12 6.04
C SER A 126 0.36 8.14 5.51
N GLY A 127 -0.55 7.49 6.23
CA GLY A 127 -1.95 7.41 5.81
C GLY A 127 -2.71 6.27 6.48
N SER A 128 -3.83 5.91 5.89
CA SER A 128 -4.69 4.84 6.36
C SER A 128 -5.07 3.87 5.25
N PHE A 129 -5.07 2.58 5.60
CA PHE A 129 -5.72 1.55 4.80
C PHE A 129 -7.24 1.70 4.89
N ILE A 130 -7.92 1.44 3.78
CA ILE A 130 -9.37 1.34 3.76
C ILE A 130 -9.78 0.00 4.37
N PRO A 131 -10.71 -0.07 5.34
CA PRO A 131 -11.12 -1.33 5.94
C PRO A 131 -11.85 -2.23 4.93
N SER A 132 -11.65 -3.54 5.04
CA SER A 132 -12.35 -4.54 4.23
C SER A 132 -12.69 -5.77 5.05
N ASP A 133 -13.89 -6.32 4.83
CA ASP A 133 -14.29 -7.57 5.47
C ASP A 133 -13.52 -8.78 4.95
N GLN A 134 -13.03 -8.75 3.70
CA GLN A 134 -12.36 -9.88 3.07
C GLN A 134 -10.88 -10.01 3.45
N ASP A 135 -10.16 -8.89 3.50
CA ASP A 135 -8.70 -8.88 3.71
C ASP A 135 -8.26 -8.04 4.92
N GLY A 136 -9.20 -7.39 5.63
CA GLY A 136 -8.93 -6.49 6.75
C GLY A 136 -8.51 -5.08 6.30
N ALA A 137 -7.67 -5.02 5.25
CA ALA A 137 -7.41 -3.85 4.44
C ALA A 137 -7.91 -4.11 3.01
N LEU A 138 -8.51 -3.11 2.36
CA LEU A 138 -9.10 -3.26 1.04
C LEU A 138 -8.01 -3.52 -0.01
N GLU A 139 -8.01 -4.74 -0.53
CA GLU A 139 -7.12 -5.22 -1.58
C GLU A 139 -7.89 -5.21 -2.92
N THR A 140 -7.26 -4.75 -4.00
CA THR A 140 -7.94 -4.42 -5.26
C THR A 140 -7.65 -5.36 -6.43
N SER A 141 -6.85 -6.41 -6.22
CA SER A 141 -6.57 -7.40 -7.27
C SER A 141 -7.81 -8.16 -7.71
N LEU A 142 -7.86 -8.49 -9.01
CA LEU A 142 -8.99 -9.21 -9.62
C LEU A 142 -9.04 -10.70 -9.26
N THR A 143 -7.91 -11.32 -8.97
CA THR A 143 -7.81 -12.75 -8.69
C THR A 143 -7.25 -12.98 -7.30
N ILE A 144 -7.61 -14.11 -6.68
CA ILE A 144 -7.01 -14.51 -5.41
C ILE A 144 -5.48 -14.66 -5.51
N ASP A 145 -4.96 -15.10 -6.66
CA ASP A 145 -3.52 -15.23 -6.89
C ASP A 145 -2.83 -13.86 -6.85
N GLY A 146 -3.37 -12.85 -7.55
CA GLY A 146 -2.88 -11.48 -7.46
C GLY A 146 -2.98 -10.95 -6.03
N SER A 147 -4.15 -11.11 -5.41
CA SER A 147 -4.39 -10.69 -4.03
C SER A 147 -3.38 -11.30 -3.05
N MET A 148 -2.95 -12.54 -3.25
CA MET A 148 -2.09 -13.28 -2.31
C MET A 148 -0.60 -13.18 -2.63
N THR A 149 -0.22 -12.89 -3.87
CA THR A 149 1.18 -12.93 -4.32
C THR A 149 1.77 -11.58 -4.70
N ALA A 150 0.95 -10.64 -5.16
CA ALA A 150 1.36 -9.28 -5.53
C ALA A 150 0.25 -8.27 -5.17
N PRO A 151 -0.09 -8.13 -3.87
CA PRO A 151 -1.27 -7.39 -3.45
C PRO A 151 -1.16 -5.89 -3.69
N GLU A 152 -2.30 -5.31 -4.05
CA GLU A 152 -2.49 -3.88 -4.25
C GLU A 152 -3.51 -3.38 -3.23
N PHE A 153 -3.04 -2.65 -2.21
CA PHE A 153 -3.92 -2.14 -1.15
C PHE A 153 -4.36 -0.70 -1.41
N LEU A 154 -5.67 -0.48 -1.37
CA LEU A 154 -6.22 0.87 -1.45
C LEU A 154 -5.87 1.66 -0.17
N PHE A 155 -5.32 2.85 -0.36
CA PHE A 155 -4.71 3.64 0.70
C PHE A 155 -5.04 5.13 0.58
N GLN A 156 -5.41 5.73 1.70
CA GLN A 156 -5.60 7.18 1.81
C GLN A 156 -4.34 7.80 2.37
N PHE A 157 -3.55 8.41 1.48
CA PHE A 157 -2.32 9.12 1.86
C PHE A 157 -2.66 10.39 2.66
N SER A 158 -2.01 10.55 3.81
CA SER A 158 -2.03 11.79 4.60
C SER A 158 -0.71 12.56 4.50
N ASN A 159 0.38 11.88 4.17
CA ASN A 159 1.68 12.49 3.89
C ASN A 159 2.43 11.66 2.84
N ILE A 160 3.15 12.34 1.94
CA ILE A 160 4.16 11.76 1.07
C ILE A 160 5.32 12.76 0.94
N SER A 161 6.53 12.28 1.14
CA SER A 161 7.75 13.08 1.06
C SER A 161 8.87 12.27 0.42
N LYS A 162 9.72 12.93 -0.35
CA LYS A 162 10.92 12.31 -0.93
C LYS A 162 11.99 12.16 0.15
N GLN A 163 12.72 11.05 0.14
CA GLN A 163 13.85 10.79 1.04
C GLN A 163 15.11 11.57 0.67
#